data_AF-A0AAW9IWN8-F1
#
_entry.id   AF-A0AAW9IWN8-F1
#
_cell.length_a   1.000
_cell.length_b   1.000
_cell.length_c   1.000
_cell.angle_alpha   90.00
_cell.angle_beta   90.00
_cell.angle_gamma   90.00
#
_symmetry.space_group_name_H-M   'P 1'
#
loop_
_entity.id
_entity.type
_entity.pdbx_description
1 polymer ?
#
loop_
_entity_poly.entity_id
_entity_poly.type
_entity_poly.pdbx_seq_one_letter_code
_entity_poly.pdbx_strand_id
1 'polypeptide(L)'
;IEEAVASGIEEILIITGRNKKCIEDHFDKSVELEMELEKNHKEDLLELVRDISDLVDIHYIRQKEPKGLGHAILCAKAFVGNEPFAVLLGDDVVDSEVPCLKQLMDCYKEYKTSILGVQTVAREDVNKYGIVDGIHIEDRVYKVKKLVEKPSIDEAPSNVAILGRYIITPHIFEILTNTAPGKGGEIQLTDALQTLI
;
A
#
# COMPACT_ATOMS: atom_id res chain seq x y z
N ILE A 1 -1.71 -8.62 4.33
CA ILE A 1 -2.58 -9.50 3.52
C ILE A 1 -3.94 -9.61 4.16
N GLU A 2 -4.02 -10.06 5.42
CA GLU A 2 -5.26 -10.15 6.20
C GLU A 2 -6.11 -8.87 6.16
N GLU A 3 -5.53 -7.68 6.35
CA GLU A 3 -6.25 -6.40 6.25
C GLU A 3 -6.95 -6.23 4.89
N ALA A 4 -6.27 -6.61 3.79
CA ALA A 4 -6.82 -6.50 2.44
C ALA A 4 -7.98 -7.47 2.24
N VAL A 5 -7.81 -8.73 2.67
CA VAL A 5 -8.85 -9.77 2.61
C VAL A 5 -10.06 -9.36 3.45
N ALA A 6 -9.85 -8.93 4.69
CA ALA A 6 -10.91 -8.43 5.57
C ALA A 6 -11.64 -7.19 5.02
N SER A 7 -10.99 -6.43 4.13
CA SER A 7 -11.62 -5.30 3.44
C SER A 7 -12.46 -5.71 2.21
N GLY A 8 -12.27 -6.95 1.72
CA GLY A 8 -12.94 -7.51 0.55
C GLY A 8 -12.11 -7.43 -0.73
N ILE A 9 -10.77 -7.42 -0.63
CA ILE A 9 -9.89 -7.54 -1.81
C ILE A 9 -9.77 -9.02 -2.19
N GLU A 10 -10.02 -9.32 -3.46
CA GLU A 10 -10.04 -10.69 -4.01
C GLU A 10 -8.75 -11.06 -4.74
N GLU A 11 -8.02 -10.07 -5.26
CA GLU A 11 -6.75 -10.28 -5.97
C GLU A 11 -5.66 -9.36 -5.40
N ILE A 12 -4.50 -9.92 -5.08
CA ILE A 12 -3.36 -9.18 -4.53
C ILE A 12 -2.15 -9.35 -5.42
N LEU A 13 -1.55 -8.23 -5.83
CA LEU A 13 -0.23 -8.23 -6.47
C LEU A 13 0.85 -7.82 -5.47
N ILE A 14 1.82 -8.70 -5.24
CA ILE A 14 3.03 -8.39 -4.48
C ILE A 14 4.16 -8.05 -5.45
N ILE A 15 4.68 -6.82 -5.34
CA ILE A 15 5.86 -6.40 -6.07
C ILE A 15 7.10 -6.77 -5.27
N THR A 16 7.86 -7.76 -5.73
CA THR A 16 9.02 -8.32 -5.01
C THR A 16 10.36 -7.83 -5.58
N GLY A 17 11.37 -7.81 -4.72
CA GLY A 17 12.77 -7.51 -5.09
C GLY A 17 13.64 -8.76 -5.19
N ARG A 18 14.97 -8.58 -5.12
CA ARG A 18 15.90 -9.70 -4.98
C ARG A 18 15.79 -10.32 -3.59
N ASN A 19 16.01 -11.63 -3.48
CA ASN A 19 16.09 -12.37 -2.21
C ASN A 19 14.81 -12.33 -1.36
N LYS A 20 13.63 -12.31 -2.00
CA LYS A 20 12.32 -12.28 -1.33
C LYS A 20 11.45 -13.51 -1.58
N LYS A 21 12.08 -14.63 -1.99
CA LYS A 21 11.38 -15.90 -2.24
C LYS A 21 10.60 -16.39 -1.01
N CYS A 22 11.10 -16.12 0.21
CA CYS A 22 10.40 -16.47 1.43
C CYS A 22 9.01 -15.82 1.57
N ILE A 23 8.74 -14.70 0.89
CA ILE A 23 7.39 -14.10 0.87
C ILE A 23 6.47 -14.96 0.01
N GLU A 24 6.94 -15.37 -1.17
CA GLU A 24 6.22 -16.29 -2.06
C GLU A 24 5.96 -17.62 -1.35
N ASP A 25 6.99 -18.22 -0.77
CA ASP A 25 6.91 -19.52 -0.07
C ASP A 25 5.98 -19.48 1.17
N HIS A 26 5.76 -18.32 1.78
CA HIS A 26 4.90 -18.18 2.97
C HIS A 26 3.42 -18.29 2.64
N PHE A 27 3.01 -17.81 1.46
CA PHE A 27 1.62 -17.86 1.00
C PHE A 27 1.36 -19.01 0.03
N ASP A 28 2.38 -19.77 -0.35
CA ASP A 28 2.24 -21.00 -1.12
C ASP A 28 2.00 -22.20 -0.20
N LYS A 29 1.56 -23.30 -0.78
CA LYS A 29 1.28 -24.54 -0.04
C LYS A 29 2.57 -25.22 0.41
N SER A 30 2.73 -25.40 1.73
CA SER A 30 3.90 -26.09 2.31
C SER A 30 3.61 -27.55 2.60
N VAL A 31 3.69 -28.39 1.56
CA VAL A 31 3.35 -29.82 1.63
C VAL A 31 4.13 -30.57 2.72
N GLU A 32 5.42 -30.32 2.86
CA GLU A 32 6.26 -30.98 3.86
C GLU A 32 5.84 -30.62 5.29
N LEU A 33 5.54 -29.33 5.55
CA LEU A 33 5.09 -28.85 6.85
C LEU A 33 3.70 -29.40 7.19
N GLU A 34 2.77 -29.38 6.24
CA GLU A 34 1.43 -29.93 6.43
C GLU A 34 1.48 -31.42 6.79
N MET A 35 2.28 -32.21 6.07
CA MET A 35 2.45 -33.64 6.35
C MET A 35 3.06 -33.88 7.74
N GLU A 36 4.01 -33.06 8.17
CA GLU A 36 4.61 -33.17 9.50
C GLU A 36 3.62 -32.80 10.62
N LEU A 37 2.82 -31.74 10.43
CA LEU A 37 1.80 -31.33 11.40
C LEU A 37 0.68 -32.39 11.51
N GLU A 38 0.24 -32.92 10.38
CA GLU A 38 -0.76 -34.00 10.32
C GLU A 38 -0.26 -35.26 11.02
N LYS A 39 0.97 -35.69 10.73
CA LYS A 39 1.60 -36.86 11.38
C LYS A 39 1.75 -36.70 12.89
N ASN A 40 1.97 -35.48 13.36
CA ASN A 40 2.11 -35.18 14.78
C ASN A 40 0.77 -34.81 15.47
N HIS A 41 -0.38 -34.98 14.78
CA HIS A 41 -1.72 -34.66 15.29
C HIS A 41 -1.87 -33.21 15.79
N LYS A 42 -1.20 -32.26 15.13
CA LYS A 42 -1.27 -30.83 15.44
C LYS A 42 -2.32 -30.13 14.58
N GLU A 43 -3.58 -30.49 14.77
CA GLU A 43 -4.71 -30.05 13.91
C GLU A 43 -4.86 -28.52 13.86
N ASP A 44 -4.83 -27.84 15.02
CA ASP A 44 -4.94 -26.37 15.08
C ASP A 44 -3.87 -25.65 14.24
N LEU A 45 -2.63 -26.17 14.23
CA LEU A 45 -1.53 -25.58 13.46
C LEU A 45 -1.62 -25.93 11.98
N LEU A 46 -2.17 -27.11 11.65
CA LEU A 46 -2.39 -27.52 10.26
C LEU A 46 -3.45 -26.65 9.61
N GLU A 47 -4.55 -26.37 10.31
CA GLU A 47 -5.62 -25.46 9.86
C GLU A 47 -5.06 -24.06 9.62
N LEU A 48 -4.30 -23.52 10.57
CA LEU A 48 -3.66 -22.21 10.42
C LEU A 48 -2.77 -22.11 9.17
N VAL A 49 -1.96 -23.13 8.87
CA VAL A 49 -1.09 -23.12 7.69
C VAL A 49 -1.90 -23.17 6.40
N ARG A 50 -2.96 -23.98 6.35
CA ARG A 50 -3.83 -24.09 5.16
C ARG A 50 -4.62 -22.82 4.91
N ASP A 51 -5.15 -22.22 5.97
CA ASP A 51 -5.87 -20.95 5.88
C ASP A 51 -5.01 -19.88 5.22
N ILE A 52 -3.72 -19.78 5.59
CA ILE A 52 -2.80 -18.80 4.99
C ILE A 52 -2.66 -18.99 3.46
N SER A 53 -2.59 -20.24 2.99
CA SER A 53 -2.44 -20.56 1.57
C SER A 53 -3.73 -20.34 0.76
N ASP A 54 -4.90 -20.50 1.39
CA ASP A 54 -6.21 -20.41 0.73
C ASP A 54 -6.87 -19.01 0.86
N LEU A 55 -6.18 -18.03 1.47
CA LEU A 55 -6.73 -16.70 1.79
C LEU A 55 -7.25 -15.90 0.59
N VAL A 56 -6.47 -15.83 -0.50
CA VAL A 56 -6.70 -14.91 -1.63
C VAL A 56 -5.80 -15.23 -2.83
N ASP A 57 -6.20 -14.85 -4.04
CA ASP A 57 -5.35 -15.01 -5.22
C ASP A 57 -4.18 -14.02 -5.18
N ILE A 58 -2.96 -14.54 -5.05
CA ILE A 58 -1.73 -13.74 -4.95
C ILE A 58 -0.89 -13.89 -6.23
N HIS A 59 -0.62 -12.75 -6.86
CA HIS A 59 0.25 -12.59 -8.00
C HIS A 59 1.57 -11.94 -7.57
N TYR A 60 2.63 -12.21 -8.34
CA TYR A 60 3.96 -11.68 -8.07
C TYR A 60 4.55 -11.02 -9.32
N ILE A 61 5.06 -9.80 -9.16
CA ILE A 61 5.85 -9.12 -10.19
C ILE A 61 7.18 -8.69 -9.57
N ARG A 62 8.27 -8.89 -10.32
CA ARG A 62 9.60 -8.50 -9.86
C ARG A 62 9.95 -7.07 -10.25
N GLN A 63 10.23 -6.23 -9.26
CA GLN A 63 10.92 -4.96 -9.48
C GLN A 63 12.40 -5.25 -9.76
N LYS A 64 12.82 -5.10 -11.02
CA LYS A 64 14.19 -5.44 -11.45
C LYS A 64 15.25 -4.54 -10.83
N GLU A 65 14.93 -3.26 -10.67
CA GLU A 65 15.81 -2.21 -10.13
C GLU A 65 15.03 -1.37 -9.10
N PRO A 66 15.60 -1.11 -7.91
CA PRO A 66 14.92 -0.37 -6.84
C PRO A 66 14.91 1.13 -7.14
N LYS A 67 14.06 1.56 -8.08
CA LYS A 67 13.91 2.96 -8.53
C LYS A 67 12.85 3.74 -7.73
N GLY A 68 12.53 3.31 -6.50
CA GLY A 68 11.50 3.93 -5.66
C GLY A 68 10.10 3.34 -5.80
N LEU A 69 9.20 3.81 -4.93
CA LEU A 69 7.81 3.35 -4.82
C LEU A 69 6.98 3.64 -6.08
N GLY A 70 7.17 4.80 -6.70
CA GLY A 70 6.46 5.16 -7.93
C GLY A 70 6.79 4.20 -9.07
N HIS A 71 8.05 3.78 -9.19
CA HIS A 71 8.45 2.74 -10.15
C HIS A 71 7.84 1.37 -9.81
N ALA A 72 7.77 1.01 -8.53
CA ALA A 72 7.14 -0.23 -8.11
C ALA A 72 5.67 -0.26 -8.55
N ILE A 73 4.92 0.79 -8.27
CA ILE A 73 3.52 0.93 -8.71
C ILE A 73 3.41 0.86 -10.23
N LEU A 74 4.31 1.51 -10.97
CA LEU A 74 4.30 1.43 -12.43
C LEU A 74 4.47 0.00 -12.97
N CYS A 75 5.18 -0.88 -12.25
CA CYS A 75 5.31 -2.29 -12.61
C CYS A 75 3.99 -3.06 -12.49
N ALA A 76 3.03 -2.59 -11.69
CA ALA A 76 1.69 -3.16 -11.54
C ALA A 76 0.72 -2.77 -12.66
N LYS A 77 1.08 -1.83 -13.55
CA LYS A 77 0.16 -1.26 -14.56
C LYS A 77 -0.56 -2.32 -15.39
N ALA A 78 0.14 -3.36 -15.84
CA ALA A 78 -0.45 -4.41 -16.68
C ALA A 78 -1.42 -5.32 -15.91
N PHE A 79 -1.19 -5.50 -14.61
CA PHE A 79 -2.05 -6.28 -13.73
C PHE A 79 -3.33 -5.51 -13.38
N VAL A 80 -3.18 -4.24 -12.98
CA VAL A 80 -4.31 -3.38 -12.57
C VAL A 80 -5.20 -2.98 -13.76
N GLY A 81 -4.63 -2.80 -14.95
CA GLY A 81 -5.38 -2.33 -16.11
C GLY A 81 -5.90 -0.90 -15.92
N ASN A 82 -7.22 -0.72 -16.05
CA ASN A 82 -7.89 0.59 -15.97
C ASN A 82 -8.90 0.68 -14.82
N GLU A 83 -8.63 -0.03 -13.72
CA GLU A 83 -9.47 -0.04 -12.51
C GLU A 83 -8.81 0.75 -11.38
N PRO A 84 -9.60 1.33 -10.44
CA PRO A 84 -9.04 1.86 -9.20
C PRO A 84 -8.47 0.72 -8.36
N PHE A 85 -7.36 0.96 -7.69
CA PHE A 85 -6.64 -0.07 -6.96
C PHE A 85 -6.15 0.41 -5.60
N ALA A 86 -6.02 -0.52 -4.67
CA ALA A 86 -5.43 -0.26 -3.37
C ALA A 86 -3.91 -0.39 -3.42
N VAL A 87 -3.19 0.44 -2.68
CA VAL A 87 -1.76 0.27 -2.42
C VAL A 87 -1.55 0.16 -0.91
N LEU A 88 -0.84 -0.88 -0.49
CA LEU A 88 -0.49 -1.13 0.90
C LEU A 88 1.03 -1.29 1.00
N LEU A 89 1.66 -0.49 1.84
CA LEU A 89 3.08 -0.62 2.15
C LEU A 89 3.26 -1.71 3.22
N GLY A 90 4.10 -2.70 2.93
CA GLY A 90 4.27 -3.89 3.78
C GLY A 90 5.02 -3.64 5.08
N ASP A 91 5.64 -2.48 5.24
CA ASP A 91 6.31 -2.01 6.46
C ASP A 91 5.37 -1.26 7.42
N ASP A 92 4.20 -0.83 6.95
CA ASP A 92 3.17 -0.20 7.77
C ASP A 92 2.14 -1.22 8.24
N VAL A 93 2.15 -1.53 9.53
CA VAL A 93 1.12 -2.35 10.20
C VAL A 93 0.13 -1.40 10.89
N VAL A 94 -1.15 -1.54 10.56
CA VAL A 94 -2.22 -0.71 11.10
C VAL A 94 -3.16 -1.58 11.92
N ASP A 95 -3.27 -1.29 13.21
CA ASP A 95 -4.18 -1.96 14.12
C ASP A 95 -5.45 -1.12 14.31
N SER A 96 -6.59 -1.68 13.96
CA SER A 96 -7.89 -1.00 13.99
C SER A 96 -9.03 -2.02 13.94
N GLU A 97 -10.09 -1.79 14.72
CA GLU A 97 -11.28 -2.66 14.74
C GLU A 97 -11.91 -2.79 13.35
N VAL A 98 -12.03 -1.67 12.63
CA VAL A 98 -12.41 -1.67 11.22
C VAL A 98 -11.12 -1.55 10.39
N PRO A 99 -10.84 -2.48 9.45
CA PRO A 99 -9.63 -2.41 8.63
C PRO A 99 -9.44 -1.03 8.00
N CYS A 100 -8.22 -0.49 8.03
CA CYS A 100 -7.93 0.84 7.51
C CYS A 100 -8.28 0.93 6.03
N LEU A 101 -7.88 -0.07 5.23
CA LEU A 101 -8.25 -0.14 3.82
C LEU A 101 -9.78 -0.11 3.62
N LYS A 102 -10.57 -0.81 4.44
CA LYS A 102 -12.03 -0.79 4.34
C LYS A 102 -12.60 0.63 4.49
N GLN A 103 -12.11 1.38 5.47
CA GLN A 103 -12.51 2.77 5.69
C GLN A 103 -12.19 3.64 4.47
N LEU A 104 -10.99 3.46 3.87
CA LEU A 104 -10.61 4.15 2.64
C LEU A 104 -11.52 3.78 1.47
N MET A 105 -11.89 2.50 1.33
CA MET A 105 -12.79 2.02 0.26
C MET A 105 -14.17 2.64 0.38
N ASP A 106 -14.67 2.81 1.61
CA ASP A 106 -15.95 3.47 1.84
C ASP A 106 -15.90 4.96 1.48
N CYS A 107 -14.82 5.67 1.82
CA CYS A 107 -14.57 7.03 1.31
C CYS A 107 -14.51 7.08 -0.23
N TYR A 108 -13.83 6.11 -0.86
CA TYR A 108 -13.76 6.06 -2.32
C TYR A 108 -15.14 5.86 -2.96
N LYS A 109 -16.02 5.05 -2.35
CA LYS A 109 -17.39 4.84 -2.87
C LYS A 109 -18.18 6.14 -2.92
N GLU A 110 -17.97 7.04 -1.97
CA GLU A 110 -18.64 8.34 -1.88
C GLU A 110 -18.02 9.38 -2.82
N TYR A 111 -16.71 9.63 -2.70
CA TYR A 111 -16.06 10.74 -3.41
C TYR A 111 -15.56 10.39 -4.81
N LYS A 112 -15.43 9.08 -5.14
CA LYS A 112 -14.99 8.58 -6.46
C LYS A 112 -13.67 9.20 -6.96
N THR A 113 -12.76 9.49 -6.04
CA THR A 113 -11.43 10.06 -6.32
C THR A 113 -10.36 9.32 -5.54
N SER A 114 -9.07 9.52 -5.85
CA SER A 114 -7.98 8.88 -5.11
C SER A 114 -8.04 9.28 -3.63
N ILE A 115 -7.93 8.30 -2.73
CA ILE A 115 -8.00 8.46 -1.28
C ILE A 115 -6.65 8.10 -0.68
N LEU A 116 -6.17 8.95 0.22
CA LEU A 116 -4.93 8.74 0.97
C LEU A 116 -5.29 8.48 2.43
N GLY A 117 -4.79 7.38 3.00
CA GLY A 117 -4.76 7.21 4.44
C GLY A 117 -3.77 8.21 5.03
N VAL A 118 -4.14 8.86 6.13
CA VAL A 118 -3.28 9.84 6.80
C VAL A 118 -3.33 9.68 8.31
N GLN A 119 -2.28 10.12 8.98
CA GLN A 119 -2.21 10.20 10.44
C GLN A 119 -1.50 11.47 10.88
N THR A 120 -1.78 11.92 12.10
CA THR A 120 -1.02 13.02 12.71
C THR A 120 0.27 12.48 13.31
N VAL A 121 1.40 13.13 13.03
CA VAL A 121 2.71 12.77 13.60
C VAL A 121 3.28 13.90 14.46
N ALA A 122 4.29 13.57 15.27
CA ALA A 122 5.06 14.58 15.99
C ALA A 122 5.78 15.51 15.00
N ARG A 123 5.96 16.78 15.37
CA ARG A 123 6.51 17.79 14.46
C ARG A 123 7.96 17.46 14.04
N GLU A 124 8.72 16.85 14.93
CA GLU A 124 10.09 16.38 14.66
C GLU A 124 10.16 15.22 13.65
N ASP A 125 9.05 14.50 13.42
CA ASP A 125 9.01 13.33 12.56
C ASP A 125 8.53 13.64 11.13
N VAL A 126 8.08 14.86 10.85
CA VAL A 126 7.50 15.24 9.55
C VAL A 126 8.45 15.02 8.37
N ASN A 127 9.76 15.07 8.60
CA ASN A 127 10.79 14.86 7.59
C ASN A 127 10.97 13.39 7.18
N LYS A 128 10.28 12.45 7.84
CA LYS A 128 10.32 11.02 7.52
C LYS A 128 9.23 10.61 6.52
N TYR A 129 8.20 11.44 6.33
CA TYR A 129 6.98 11.08 5.61
C TYR A 129 6.64 12.06 4.48
N GLY A 130 5.74 11.65 3.59
CA GLY A 130 5.00 12.59 2.75
C GLY A 130 4.00 13.36 3.61
N ILE A 131 4.02 14.70 3.54
CA ILE A 131 3.16 15.57 4.36
C ILE A 131 2.08 16.22 3.51
N VAL A 132 0.86 16.21 4.03
CA VAL A 132 -0.36 16.68 3.36
C VAL A 132 -0.72 18.08 3.85
N ASP A 133 -0.90 19.01 2.92
CA ASP A 133 -1.68 20.22 3.14
C ASP A 133 -3.12 19.97 2.66
N GLY A 134 -4.10 20.12 3.54
CA GLY A 134 -5.48 19.75 3.26
C GLY A 134 -6.48 20.78 3.78
N ILE A 135 -7.61 20.91 3.08
CA ILE A 135 -8.78 21.64 3.58
C ILE A 135 -9.73 20.64 4.20
N HIS A 136 -10.14 20.87 5.44
CA HIS A 136 -11.20 20.07 6.06
C HIS A 136 -12.50 20.18 5.25
N ILE A 137 -13.12 19.04 4.97
CA ILE A 137 -14.41 18.97 4.28
C ILE A 137 -15.49 18.64 5.31
N GLU A 138 -15.41 17.44 5.88
CA GLU A 138 -16.35 16.94 6.89
C GLU A 138 -15.70 15.79 7.66
N ASP A 139 -16.20 15.52 8.87
CA ASP A 139 -15.72 14.44 9.74
C ASP A 139 -14.19 14.34 9.77
N ARG A 140 -13.65 13.21 9.27
CA ARG A 140 -12.22 12.90 9.19
C ARG A 140 -11.67 13.04 7.76
N VAL A 141 -12.39 13.72 6.88
CA VAL A 141 -12.06 13.86 5.45
C VAL A 141 -11.52 15.24 5.15
N TYR A 142 -10.37 15.26 4.46
CA TYR A 142 -9.69 16.47 4.03
C TYR A 142 -9.45 16.41 2.53
N LYS A 143 -9.73 17.50 1.81
CA LYS A 143 -9.35 17.66 0.42
C LYS A 143 -7.89 18.10 0.34
N VAL A 144 -7.06 17.26 -0.26
CA VAL A 144 -5.64 17.54 -0.49
C VAL A 144 -5.48 18.75 -1.40
N LYS A 145 -4.66 19.71 -0.98
CA LYS A 145 -4.20 20.86 -1.78
C LYS A 145 -2.76 20.70 -2.24
N LYS A 146 -1.92 20.14 -1.37
CA LYS A 146 -0.49 19.98 -1.62
C LYS A 146 0.03 18.75 -0.89
N LEU A 147 0.98 18.07 -1.51
CA LEU A 147 1.74 16.95 -0.98
C LEU A 147 3.22 17.29 -1.11
N VAL A 148 3.98 17.03 -0.05
CA VAL A 148 5.43 17.27 -0.05
C VAL A 148 6.14 16.05 0.48
N GLU A 149 7.06 15.49 -0.31
CA GLU A 149 7.85 14.31 0.09
C GLU A 149 8.97 14.70 1.06
N LYS A 150 8.88 14.21 2.31
CA LYS A 150 9.91 14.36 3.35
C LYS A 150 10.38 15.81 3.52
N PRO A 151 9.49 16.79 3.77
CA PRO A 151 9.89 18.19 3.91
C PRO A 151 10.87 18.38 5.07
N SER A 152 11.59 19.51 5.09
CA SER A 152 12.25 19.93 6.33
C SER A 152 11.18 20.30 7.38
N ILE A 153 11.55 20.29 8.66
CA ILE A 153 10.62 20.60 9.77
C ILE A 153 10.00 22.01 9.61
N ASP A 154 10.75 22.95 9.05
CA ASP A 154 10.32 24.34 8.85
C ASP A 154 9.50 24.54 7.56
N GLU A 155 9.64 23.65 6.58
CA GLU A 155 8.92 23.70 5.30
C GLU A 155 7.69 22.78 5.27
N ALA A 156 7.49 21.98 6.31
CA ALA A 156 6.35 21.09 6.42
C ALA A 156 5.04 21.90 6.46
N PRO A 157 4.11 21.68 5.51
CA PRO A 157 2.88 22.48 5.45
C PRO A 157 1.89 22.14 6.58
N SER A 158 2.04 20.97 7.19
CA SER A 158 1.27 20.51 8.34
C SER A 158 2.06 19.42 9.09
N ASN A 159 1.41 18.75 10.05
CA ASN A 159 1.90 17.52 10.68
C ASN A 159 1.05 16.29 10.32
N VAL A 160 0.28 16.36 9.23
CA VAL A 160 -0.52 15.26 8.70
C VAL A 160 0.32 14.48 7.71
N ALA A 161 0.76 13.29 8.11
CA ALA A 161 1.59 12.39 7.31
C ALA A 161 0.72 11.40 6.53
N ILE A 162 1.15 11.10 5.31
CA ILE A 162 0.60 10.03 4.49
C ILE A 162 0.95 8.68 5.16
N LEU A 163 -0.07 7.87 5.40
CA LEU A 163 0.06 6.49 5.82
C LEU A 163 0.24 5.61 4.59
N GLY A 164 0.91 4.46 4.73
CA GLY A 164 1.11 3.47 3.66
C GLY A 164 -0.16 2.74 3.20
N ARG A 165 -1.30 3.43 3.11
CA ARG A 165 -2.59 2.94 2.62
C ARG A 165 -3.18 3.94 1.64
N TYR A 166 -3.48 3.48 0.45
CA TYR A 166 -3.96 4.32 -0.65
C TYR A 166 -5.07 3.61 -1.41
N ILE A 167 -5.97 4.40 -1.99
CA ILE A 167 -6.80 3.98 -3.13
C ILE A 167 -6.52 4.97 -4.25
N ILE A 168 -6.06 4.47 -5.38
CA ILE A 168 -5.54 5.31 -6.46
C ILE A 168 -6.29 5.02 -7.75
N THR A 169 -6.63 6.07 -8.48
CA THR A 169 -7.24 5.98 -9.81
C THR A 169 -6.18 5.65 -10.88
N PRO A 170 -6.52 4.90 -11.94
CA PRO A 170 -5.56 4.41 -12.94
C PRO A 170 -4.81 5.53 -13.71
N HIS A 171 -5.34 6.76 -13.73
CA HIS A 171 -4.66 7.91 -14.33
C HIS A 171 -3.24 8.15 -13.75
N ILE A 172 -2.97 7.71 -12.53
CA ILE A 172 -1.64 7.79 -11.91
C ILE A 172 -0.56 7.12 -12.77
N PHE A 173 -0.88 6.08 -13.54
CA PHE A 173 0.11 5.37 -14.35
C PHE A 173 0.67 6.23 -15.48
N GLU A 174 -0.15 7.11 -16.07
CA GLU A 174 0.30 8.05 -17.10
C GLU A 174 1.25 9.09 -16.51
N ILE A 175 0.93 9.59 -15.32
CA ILE A 175 1.77 10.52 -14.58
C ILE A 175 3.10 9.86 -14.19
N LEU A 176 3.05 8.66 -13.60
CA LEU A 176 4.23 7.91 -13.17
C LEU A 176 5.18 7.60 -14.33
N THR A 177 4.65 7.37 -15.53
CA THR A 177 5.48 7.13 -16.73
C THR A 177 6.34 8.35 -17.07
N ASN A 178 5.87 9.56 -16.77
CA ASN A 178 6.55 10.82 -17.06
C ASN A 178 7.21 11.46 -15.83
N THR A 179 7.08 10.84 -14.65
CA THR A 179 7.62 11.37 -13.40
C THR A 179 9.13 11.17 -13.37
N ALA A 180 9.87 12.27 -13.32
CA ALA A 180 11.33 12.24 -13.18
C ALA A 180 11.74 11.77 -11.77
N PRO A 181 12.95 11.19 -11.60
CA PRO A 181 13.47 10.88 -10.28
C PRO A 181 13.56 12.13 -9.40
N GLY A 182 12.97 12.06 -8.21
CA GLY A 182 12.92 13.13 -7.22
C GLY A 182 13.93 12.89 -6.10
N LYS A 183 13.43 12.95 -4.87
CA LYS A 183 14.26 12.82 -3.65
C LYS A 183 14.96 11.45 -3.62
N GLY A 184 16.27 11.46 -3.39
CA GLY A 184 17.09 10.25 -3.36
C GLY A 184 17.38 9.62 -4.73
N GLY A 185 17.04 10.28 -5.84
CA GLY A 185 17.19 9.71 -7.18
C GLY A 185 16.16 8.62 -7.51
N GLU A 186 15.05 8.60 -6.76
CA GLU A 186 13.97 7.64 -6.88
C GLU A 186 12.70 8.29 -7.48
N ILE A 187 11.90 7.50 -8.20
CA ILE A 187 10.58 7.91 -8.66
C ILE A 187 9.62 7.80 -7.47
N GLN A 188 9.20 8.94 -6.94
CA GLN A 188 8.34 9.03 -5.76
C GLN A 188 6.85 9.01 -6.15
N LEU A 189 6.05 8.26 -5.40
CA LEU A 189 4.60 8.28 -5.57
C LEU A 189 4.02 9.65 -5.18
N THR A 190 4.55 10.28 -4.13
CA THR A 190 4.10 11.58 -3.63
C THR A 190 4.19 12.67 -4.71
N ASP A 191 5.26 12.67 -5.50
CA ASP A 191 5.44 13.63 -6.61
C ASP A 191 4.41 13.41 -7.72
N ALA A 192 4.10 12.15 -8.04
CA ALA A 192 3.07 11.80 -9.01
C ALA A 192 1.66 12.14 -8.51
N LEU A 193 1.37 11.87 -7.23
CA LEU A 193 0.11 12.25 -6.60
C LEU A 193 -0.06 13.78 -6.56
N GLN A 194 1.00 14.54 -6.31
CA GLN A 194 0.96 16.01 -6.38
C GLN A 194 0.58 16.51 -7.78
N THR A 195 1.00 15.81 -8.83
CA THR A 195 0.65 16.14 -10.22
C THR A 195 -0.79 15.75 -10.57
N LEU A 196 -1.38 14.82 -9.81
CA LEU A 196 -2.76 14.35 -10.00
C LEU A 196 -3.81 15.31 -9.43
N ILE A 197 -3.41 16.21 -8.51
CA ILE A 197 -4.27 17.23 -7.87
C ILE A 197 -4.62 18.33 -8.86
#